data_AF-A0A847I3M8-F1
#
_entry.id   AF-A0A847I3M8-F1
#
_cell.length_a   1.000
_cell.length_b   1.000
_cell.length_c   1.000
_cell.angle_alpha   90.00
_cell.angle_beta   90.00
_cell.angle_gamma   90.00
#
_symmetry.space_group_name_H-M   'P 1'
#
loop_
_entity.id
_entity.type
_entity.pdbx_description
1 polymer ?
#
loop_
_entity_poly.entity_id
_entity_poly.type
_entity_poly.pdbx_seq_one_letter_code
_entity_poly.pdbx_strand_id
1 'polypeptide(L)'
;MTPQEIAEILKQRFGDAITEVAAEALHPQVTVAAERWHEVACFLRDEPHLAMNMLRCISGIDRHPEPYIDLVYDIVSMQLGKANGETPSPTAVWANNGGISIKVRLPRDGGHVCSVTDIWPAAEWHERETFDLLGVSFDNHPDLRRILCPDDWVGHPLRKDYVFPTEYEGIPAGTAEVTK
;
A
#
# COMPACT_ATOMS: atom_id res chain seq x y z
N MET A 1 9.67 -9.72 17.11
CA MET A 1 10.29 -8.43 16.78
C MET A 1 9.20 -7.38 16.78
N THR A 2 9.42 -6.28 17.46
CA THR A 2 8.45 -5.18 17.56
C THR A 2 8.53 -4.27 16.34
N PRO A 3 7.46 -3.53 15.99
CA PRO A 3 7.51 -2.54 14.91
C PRO A 3 8.59 -1.47 15.10
N GLN A 4 8.91 -1.13 16.35
CA GLN A 4 9.97 -0.18 16.68
C GLN A 4 11.36 -0.73 16.29
N GLU A 5 11.66 -1.99 16.63
CA GLU A 5 12.92 -2.65 16.24
C GLU A 5 13.06 -2.72 14.71
N ILE A 6 11.96 -3.04 14.00
CA ILE A 6 11.96 -3.07 12.53
C ILE A 6 12.25 -1.68 11.96
N ALA A 7 11.61 -0.64 12.49
CA ALA A 7 11.85 0.73 12.04
C ALA A 7 13.30 1.19 12.30
N GLU A 8 13.91 0.78 13.41
CA GLU A 8 15.31 1.06 13.71
C GLU A 8 16.25 0.35 12.73
N ILE A 9 16.02 -0.93 12.41
CA ILE A 9 16.78 -1.68 11.41
C ILE A 9 16.70 -0.97 10.05
N LEU A 10 15.49 -0.58 9.63
CA LEU A 10 15.27 0.13 8.37
C LEU A 10 16.00 1.47 8.36
N LYS A 11 15.93 2.25 9.44
CA LYS A 11 16.60 3.55 9.54
C LYS A 11 18.12 3.42 9.54
N GLN A 12 18.67 2.41 10.21
CA GLN A 12 20.11 2.15 10.22
C GLN A 12 20.62 1.75 8.82
N ARG A 13 19.85 0.98 8.06
CA ARG A 13 20.26 0.47 6.76
C ARG A 13 20.03 1.45 5.61
N PHE A 14 18.89 2.16 5.61
CA PHE A 14 18.45 2.99 4.49
C PHE A 14 18.49 4.49 4.76
N GLY A 15 18.82 4.91 5.99
CA GLY A 15 19.07 6.31 6.35
C GLY A 15 17.95 7.25 5.90
N ASP A 16 18.31 8.19 5.03
CA ASP A 16 17.44 9.26 4.54
C ASP A 16 16.27 8.77 3.68
N ALA A 17 16.28 7.50 3.23
CA ALA A 17 15.11 6.91 2.57
C ALA A 17 13.93 6.72 3.53
N ILE A 18 14.18 6.64 4.85
CA ILE A 18 13.14 6.52 5.87
C ILE A 18 12.79 7.92 6.37
N THR A 19 11.69 8.46 5.86
CA THR A 19 11.33 9.87 6.06
C THR A 19 10.50 10.11 7.32
N GLU A 20 9.67 9.15 7.71
CA GLU A 20 8.83 9.24 8.91
C GLU A 20 8.71 7.85 9.57
N VAL A 21 8.62 7.81 10.91
CA VAL A 21 8.42 6.58 11.68
C VAL A 21 7.28 6.82 12.67
N ALA A 22 6.26 5.98 12.62
CA ALA A 22 5.12 5.99 13.52
C ALA A 22 4.86 4.58 14.07
N ALA A 23 5.83 4.04 14.80
CA ALA A 23 5.82 2.66 15.30
C ALA A 23 4.87 2.43 16.50
N GLU A 24 4.51 3.49 17.23
CA GLU A 24 3.59 3.42 18.39
C GLU A 24 2.12 3.70 18.02
N ALA A 25 1.84 3.97 16.74
CA ALA A 25 0.48 4.20 16.28
C ALA A 25 -0.36 2.92 16.36
N LEU A 26 -1.69 3.06 16.38
CA LEU A 26 -2.63 1.93 16.27
C LEU A 26 -2.33 1.05 15.06
N HIS A 27 -1.86 1.68 13.97
CA HIS A 27 -1.30 1.00 12.82
C HIS A 27 0.17 1.39 12.64
N PRO A 28 1.12 0.58 13.14
CA PRO A 28 2.54 0.88 13.08
C PRO A 28 3.03 0.99 11.64
N GLN A 29 3.64 2.13 11.30
CA GLN A 29 4.04 2.41 9.93
C GLN A 29 5.37 3.14 9.82
N VAL A 30 6.05 2.92 8.70
CA VAL A 30 7.28 3.60 8.32
C VAL A 30 7.09 4.20 6.93
N THR A 31 7.37 5.49 6.78
CA THR A 31 7.31 6.17 5.48
C THR A 31 8.66 6.07 4.78
N VAL A 32 8.63 5.64 3.51
CA VAL A 32 9.78 5.37 2.66
C VAL A 32 9.71 6.24 1.40
N ALA A 33 10.87 6.76 0.97
CA ALA A 33 11.02 7.45 -0.30
C ALA A 33 10.72 6.51 -1.49
N ALA A 34 9.91 6.97 -2.44
CA ALA A 34 9.40 6.16 -3.54
C ALA A 34 10.50 5.52 -4.38
N GLU A 35 11.58 6.26 -4.63
CA GLU A 35 12.73 5.85 -5.43
C GLU A 35 13.51 4.69 -4.79
N ARG A 36 13.33 4.49 -3.48
CA ARG A 36 14.01 3.47 -2.67
C ARG A 36 13.07 2.35 -2.23
N TRP A 37 11.78 2.44 -2.57
CA TRP A 37 10.76 1.50 -2.11
C TRP A 37 11.09 0.05 -2.48
N HIS A 38 11.40 -0.22 -3.76
CA HIS A 38 11.67 -1.58 -4.24
C HIS A 38 12.86 -2.24 -3.52
N GLU A 39 13.93 -1.47 -3.27
CA GLU A 39 15.10 -1.98 -2.54
C GLU A 39 14.76 -2.31 -1.08
N VAL A 40 13.96 -1.45 -0.43
CA VAL A 40 13.46 -1.69 0.93
C VAL A 40 12.55 -2.91 0.98
N ALA A 41 11.67 -3.07 -0.01
CA ALA A 41 10.78 -4.21 -0.15
C ALA A 41 11.57 -5.53 -0.32
N CYS A 42 12.60 -5.54 -1.17
CA CYS A 42 13.48 -6.70 -1.35
C CYS A 42 14.14 -7.09 -0.02
N PHE A 43 14.69 -6.11 0.69
CA PHE A 43 15.31 -6.35 2.00
C PHE A 43 14.31 -6.91 3.03
N LEU A 44 13.11 -6.34 3.12
CA LEU A 44 12.07 -6.79 4.06
C LEU A 44 11.68 -8.26 3.83
N ARG A 45 11.61 -8.69 2.56
CA ARG A 45 11.33 -10.08 2.19
C ARG A 45 12.51 -11.00 2.46
N ASP A 46 13.71 -10.62 2.01
CA ASP A 46 14.87 -11.51 1.91
C ASP A 46 15.66 -11.65 3.21
N GLU A 47 15.59 -10.65 4.09
CA GLU A 47 16.33 -10.66 5.34
C GLU A 47 15.74 -11.74 6.29
N PRO A 48 16.50 -12.80 6.64
CA PRO A 48 15.92 -13.99 7.29
C PRO A 48 15.25 -13.73 8.64
N HIS A 49 15.67 -12.68 9.36
CA HIS A 49 15.11 -12.33 10.66
C HIS A 49 13.84 -11.46 10.57
N LEU A 50 13.56 -10.88 9.40
CA LEU A 50 12.30 -10.17 9.10
C LEU A 50 11.34 -11.09 8.35
N ALA A 51 11.82 -11.70 7.26
CA ALA A 51 11.11 -12.65 6.42
C ALA A 51 9.66 -12.23 6.12
N MET A 52 9.46 -10.98 5.69
CA MET A 52 8.15 -10.41 5.34
C MET A 52 7.66 -11.03 4.03
N ASN A 53 7.15 -12.25 4.12
CA ASN A 53 6.84 -13.10 2.98
C ASN A 53 5.36 -13.05 2.56
N MET A 54 4.51 -12.32 3.28
CA MET A 54 3.11 -12.13 2.93
C MET A 54 2.74 -10.66 2.86
N LEU A 55 2.41 -10.20 1.66
CA LEU A 55 1.69 -8.95 1.42
C LEU A 55 0.20 -9.19 1.68
N ARG A 56 -0.38 -8.46 2.64
CA ARG A 56 -1.80 -8.57 2.99
C ARG A 56 -2.66 -7.71 2.09
N CYS A 57 -2.28 -6.44 1.92
CA CYS A 57 -2.94 -5.51 1.02
C CYS A 57 -2.02 -4.34 0.67
N ILE A 58 -2.39 -3.66 -0.41
CA ILE A 58 -1.91 -2.32 -0.74
C ILE A 58 -3.15 -1.41 -0.75
N SER A 59 -3.04 -0.25 -0.13
CA SER A 59 -4.13 0.73 -0.10
C SER A 59 -3.59 2.10 -0.47
N GLY A 60 -4.32 2.85 -1.28
CA GLY A 60 -3.99 4.24 -1.60
C GLY A 60 -4.89 5.22 -0.86
N ILE A 61 -4.32 6.33 -0.41
CA ILE A 61 -5.02 7.41 0.29
C ILE A 61 -4.76 8.71 -0.48
N ASP A 62 -5.78 9.23 -1.15
CA ASP A 62 -5.74 10.60 -1.66
C ASP A 62 -5.85 11.59 -0.51
N ARG A 63 -4.82 12.43 -0.38
CA ARG A 63 -4.66 13.44 0.68
C ARG A 63 -5.10 14.82 0.23
N HIS A 64 -5.86 14.95 -0.86
CA HIS A 64 -6.41 16.23 -1.27
C HIS A 64 -7.02 17.01 -0.07
N PRO A 65 -6.70 18.31 0.11
CA PRO A 65 -6.07 19.22 -0.86
C PRO A 65 -4.54 19.14 -0.96
N GLU A 66 -3.88 18.29 -0.18
CA GLU A 66 -2.45 18.10 -0.30
C GLU A 66 -2.07 17.49 -1.67
N PRO A 67 -0.94 17.88 -2.29
CA PRO A 67 -0.58 17.48 -3.65
C PRO A 67 0.05 16.08 -3.73
N TYR A 68 -0.29 15.17 -2.83
CA TYR A 68 0.28 13.83 -2.78
C TYR A 68 -0.74 12.74 -2.45
N ILE A 69 -0.41 11.51 -2.84
CA ILE A 69 -1.11 10.28 -2.49
C ILE A 69 -0.16 9.47 -1.62
N ASP A 70 -0.69 8.90 -0.53
CA ASP A 70 0.06 7.91 0.26
C ASP A 70 -0.38 6.50 -0.19
N LEU A 71 0.56 5.68 -0.63
CA LEU A 71 0.37 4.23 -0.72
C LEU A 71 0.76 3.59 0.60
N VAL A 72 0.02 2.59 1.06
CA VAL A 72 0.27 1.84 2.27
C VAL A 72 0.31 0.37 1.93
N TYR A 73 1.44 -0.28 2.21
CA TYR A 73 1.69 -1.69 2.01
C TYR A 73 1.68 -2.38 3.36
N ASP A 74 0.70 -3.23 3.60
CA ASP A 74 0.62 -4.01 4.83
C ASP A 74 1.27 -5.37 4.61
N ILE A 75 2.43 -5.56 5.25
CA ILE A 75 3.24 -6.76 5.10
C ILE A 75 3.40 -7.46 6.45
N VAL A 76 3.44 -8.79 6.40
CA VAL A 76 3.59 -9.64 7.57
C VAL A 76 4.52 -10.80 7.29
N SER A 77 5.24 -11.23 8.32
CA SER A 77 5.95 -12.51 8.30
C SER A 77 5.00 -13.65 8.68
N MET A 78 4.84 -14.62 7.78
CA MET A 78 4.12 -15.87 8.04
C MET A 78 5.02 -16.98 8.58
N GLN A 79 6.31 -16.71 8.79
CA GLN A 79 7.17 -17.68 9.45
C GLN A 79 6.69 -17.87 10.89
N LEU A 80 6.16 -19.07 11.18
CA LEU A 80 5.81 -19.53 12.52
C LEU A 80 7.10 -19.70 13.34
N GLY A 81 7.66 -18.59 13.81
CA GLY A 81 8.91 -18.56 14.55
C GLY A 81 8.79 -17.62 15.75
N LYS A 82 8.77 -18.20 16.96
CA LYS A 82 8.93 -17.59 18.30
C LYS A 82 9.04 -16.06 18.30
N ALA A 83 7.96 -15.35 18.00
CA ALA A 83 7.90 -13.91 18.22
C ALA A 83 7.78 -13.69 19.73
N ASN A 84 8.88 -13.91 20.48
CA ASN A 84 9.10 -13.70 21.92
C ASN A 84 9.21 -14.98 22.80
N GLY A 85 9.46 -16.16 22.23
CA GLY A 85 9.64 -17.39 23.02
C GLY A 85 8.36 -17.96 23.65
N GLU A 86 7.23 -17.27 23.46
CA GLU A 86 5.90 -17.73 23.82
C GLU A 86 5.30 -18.58 22.69
N THR A 87 4.47 -19.55 23.06
CA THR A 87 3.72 -20.40 22.12
C THR A 87 2.91 -19.52 21.17
N PRO A 88 3.00 -19.71 19.84
CA PRO A 88 2.25 -18.89 18.89
C PRO A 88 0.74 -19.01 19.20
N SER A 89 0.11 -17.90 19.58
CA SER A 89 -1.34 -17.84 19.68
C SER A 89 -1.93 -17.83 18.27
N PRO A 90 -3.03 -18.56 18.00
CA PRO A 90 -3.78 -18.46 16.74
C PRO A 90 -4.22 -17.02 16.42
N THR A 91 -4.30 -16.15 17.42
CA THR A 91 -4.62 -14.71 17.27
C THR A 91 -3.38 -13.82 17.09
N ALA A 92 -2.16 -14.32 17.32
CA ALA A 92 -0.94 -13.52 17.21
C ALA A 92 -0.66 -13.06 15.77
N VAL A 93 -1.09 -13.85 14.77
CA VAL A 93 -0.99 -13.47 13.35
C VAL A 93 -1.85 -12.23 13.06
N TRP A 94 -2.98 -12.06 13.76
CA TRP A 94 -3.91 -10.94 13.58
C TRP A 94 -3.56 -9.72 14.45
N ALA A 95 -2.67 -9.88 15.43
CA ALA A 95 -2.22 -8.83 16.33
C ALA A 95 -0.93 -8.11 15.85
N ASN A 96 -0.61 -8.19 14.55
CA ASN A 96 0.60 -7.61 13.96
C ASN A 96 1.92 -8.12 14.58
N ASN A 97 1.92 -9.30 15.21
CA ASN A 97 3.09 -9.83 15.93
C ASN A 97 4.16 -10.38 14.96
N GLY A 98 4.75 -9.46 14.18
CA GLY A 98 5.66 -9.72 13.05
C GLY A 98 5.29 -8.98 11.76
N GLY A 99 4.39 -7.99 11.80
CA GLY A 99 4.00 -7.18 10.64
C GLY A 99 4.24 -5.68 10.85
N ILE A 100 4.47 -4.97 9.76
CA ILE A 100 4.63 -3.51 9.72
C ILE A 100 3.99 -2.97 8.44
N SER A 101 3.50 -1.75 8.48
CA SER A 101 3.03 -1.07 7.29
C SER A 101 4.11 -0.19 6.71
N ILE A 102 4.33 -0.26 5.40
CA ILE A 102 5.21 0.66 4.70
C ILE A 102 4.37 1.68 3.95
N LYS A 103 4.63 2.95 4.18
CA LYS A 103 3.98 4.04 3.47
C LYS A 103 4.91 4.61 2.42
N VAL A 104 4.43 4.80 1.21
CA VAL A 104 5.18 5.46 0.13
C VAL A 104 4.38 6.67 -0.31
N ARG A 105 4.98 7.86 -0.17
CA ARG A 105 4.34 9.11 -0.56
C ARG A 105 4.73 9.46 -2.00
N LEU A 106 3.73 9.73 -2.83
CA LEU A 106 3.89 10.03 -4.25
C LEU A 106 3.23 11.35 -4.61
N PRO A 107 3.76 12.12 -5.58
CA PRO A 107 3.01 13.21 -6.18
C PRO A 107 1.64 12.73 -6.65
N ARG A 108 0.59 13.50 -6.36
CA ARG A 108 -0.78 13.11 -6.74
C ARG A 108 -0.96 13.02 -8.26
N ASP A 109 -0.28 13.90 -8.98
CA ASP A 109 -0.31 13.96 -10.44
C ASP A 109 1.07 13.57 -10.99
N GLY A 110 1.12 12.51 -11.80
CA GLY A 110 2.38 11.97 -12.36
C GLY A 110 3.24 11.16 -11.38
N GLY A 111 2.72 10.84 -10.18
CA GLY A 111 3.38 9.95 -9.24
C GLY A 111 3.52 8.53 -9.79
N HIS A 112 4.72 7.99 -9.69
CA HIS A 112 5.06 6.63 -10.09
C HIS A 112 5.94 5.97 -9.03
N VAL A 113 5.87 4.66 -8.95
CA VAL A 113 6.67 3.85 -8.04
C VAL A 113 6.98 2.50 -8.68
N CYS A 114 8.13 1.90 -8.37
CA CYS A 114 8.41 0.54 -8.80
C CYS A 114 7.38 -0.45 -8.23
N SER A 115 6.80 -1.26 -9.11
CA SER A 115 5.97 -2.42 -8.76
C SER A 115 6.75 -3.39 -7.88
N VAL A 116 6.06 -4.05 -6.94
CA VAL A 116 6.62 -5.12 -6.11
C VAL A 116 6.03 -6.49 -6.46
N THR A 117 5.50 -6.66 -7.67
CA THR A 117 4.94 -7.93 -8.17
C THR A 117 5.98 -9.06 -8.28
N ASP A 118 7.25 -8.73 -8.53
CA ASP A 118 8.38 -9.65 -8.49
C ASP A 118 8.75 -10.08 -7.07
N ILE A 119 8.36 -9.29 -6.07
CA ILE A 119 8.61 -9.54 -4.65
C ILE A 119 7.46 -10.33 -4.03
N TRP A 120 6.24 -9.81 -4.17
CA TRP A 120 4.99 -10.42 -3.71
C TRP A 120 4.01 -10.51 -4.89
N PRO A 121 3.76 -11.70 -5.45
CA PRO A 121 2.87 -11.85 -6.60
C PRO A 121 1.43 -11.35 -6.36
N ALA A 122 0.98 -11.32 -5.09
CA ALA A 122 -0.32 -10.78 -4.72
C ALA A 122 -0.45 -9.26 -4.97
N ALA A 123 0.66 -8.55 -5.19
CA ALA A 123 0.65 -7.12 -5.49
C ALA A 123 -0.04 -6.80 -6.82
N GLU A 124 -0.07 -7.73 -7.78
CA GLU A 124 -0.57 -7.47 -9.15
C GLU A 124 -1.99 -6.92 -9.16
N TRP A 125 -2.89 -7.53 -8.37
CA TRP A 125 -4.28 -7.08 -8.29
C TRP A 125 -4.41 -5.74 -7.54
N HIS A 126 -3.64 -5.57 -6.46
CA HIS A 126 -3.74 -4.38 -5.61
C HIS A 126 -3.12 -3.13 -6.27
N GLU A 127 -2.02 -3.29 -7.01
CA GLU A 127 -1.39 -2.23 -7.78
C GLU A 127 -2.30 -1.80 -8.93
N ARG A 128 -2.97 -2.74 -9.60
CA ARG A 128 -4.00 -2.44 -10.62
C ARG A 128 -5.22 -1.74 -10.04
N GLU A 129 -5.73 -2.17 -8.89
CA GLU A 129 -6.84 -1.49 -8.20
C GLU A 129 -6.45 -0.03 -7.89
N THR A 130 -5.24 0.19 -7.39
CA THR A 130 -4.74 1.53 -7.07
C THR A 130 -4.56 2.38 -8.33
N PHE A 131 -4.04 1.81 -9.40
CA PHE A 131 -3.95 2.47 -10.70
C PHE A 131 -5.32 2.89 -11.23
N ASP A 132 -6.29 1.98 -11.17
CA ASP A 132 -7.63 2.21 -11.68
C ASP A 132 -8.38 3.30 -10.89
N LEU A 133 -8.35 3.19 -9.56
CA LEU A 133 -9.16 4.03 -8.67
C LEU A 133 -8.51 5.35 -8.28
N LEU A 134 -7.18 5.45 -8.29
CA LEU A 134 -6.42 6.64 -7.87
C LEU A 134 -5.47 7.20 -8.94
N GLY A 135 -5.15 6.43 -9.97
CA GLY A 135 -4.31 6.88 -11.08
C GLY A 135 -2.81 6.88 -10.78
N VAL A 136 -2.37 6.06 -9.83
CA VAL A 136 -0.95 5.88 -9.53
C VAL A 136 -0.33 4.91 -10.53
N SER A 137 0.81 5.28 -11.11
CA SER A 137 1.52 4.42 -12.07
C SER A 137 2.54 3.52 -11.38
N PHE A 138 2.64 2.26 -11.81
CA PHE A 138 3.59 1.28 -11.26
C PHE A 138 4.58 0.83 -12.33
N ASP A 139 5.85 1.16 -12.15
CA ASP A 139 6.91 0.81 -13.08
C ASP A 139 7.22 -0.69 -13.02
N ASN A 140 7.51 -1.31 -14.16
CA ASN A 140 7.80 -2.74 -14.31
C ASN A 140 6.64 -3.69 -13.92
N HIS A 141 5.42 -3.17 -13.76
CA HIS A 141 4.24 -4.00 -13.54
C HIS A 141 3.91 -4.84 -14.80
N PRO A 142 3.64 -6.15 -14.67
CA PRO A 142 3.45 -7.04 -15.82
C PRO A 142 2.19 -6.75 -16.65
N ASP A 143 1.08 -6.36 -16.01
CA ASP A 143 -0.18 -6.03 -16.69
C ASP A 143 -0.90 -4.84 -16.03
N LEU A 144 -0.40 -3.61 -16.22
CA LEU A 144 -1.02 -2.43 -15.59
C LEU A 144 -2.21 -1.92 -16.42
N ARG A 145 -3.36 -2.55 -16.24
CA ARG A 145 -4.64 -2.13 -16.83
C ARG A 145 -5.71 -2.01 -15.75
N ARG A 146 -6.80 -1.28 -16.05
CA ARG A 146 -7.98 -1.18 -15.18
C ARG A 146 -8.50 -2.56 -14.80
N ILE A 147 -9.17 -2.66 -13.65
CA ILE A 147 -9.65 -3.93 -13.11
C ILE A 147 -11.07 -3.84 -12.53
N LEU A 148 -11.47 -2.68 -12.01
CA LEU A 148 -12.78 -2.43 -11.43
C LEU A 148 -13.64 -1.55 -12.33
N CYS A 149 -13.07 -0.49 -12.88
CA CYS A 149 -13.77 0.39 -13.81
C CYS A 149 -13.78 -0.22 -15.22
N PRO A 150 -14.84 0.07 -16.00
CA PRO A 150 -14.87 -0.21 -17.43
C PRO A 150 -13.68 0.42 -18.18
N ASP A 151 -13.30 -0.16 -19.32
CA ASP A 151 -12.14 0.27 -20.11
C ASP A 151 -12.27 1.71 -20.64
N ASP A 152 -13.50 2.18 -20.86
CA ASP A 152 -13.86 3.51 -21.33
C ASP A 152 -14.09 4.53 -20.20
N TRP A 153 -13.94 4.11 -18.94
CA TRP A 153 -14.16 4.99 -17.80
C TRP A 153 -13.14 6.13 -17.76
N VAL A 154 -13.65 7.36 -17.60
CA VAL A 154 -12.81 8.58 -17.54
C VAL A 154 -12.59 8.99 -16.08
N GLY A 155 -11.32 9.09 -15.69
CA GLY A 155 -10.93 9.51 -14.34
C GLY A 155 -10.72 8.36 -13.35
N HIS A 156 -10.68 8.72 -12.07
CA HIS A 156 -10.25 7.88 -10.95
C HIS A 156 -11.19 8.07 -9.74
N PRO A 157 -12.16 7.16 -9.53
CA PRO A 157 -13.27 7.38 -8.60
C PRO A 157 -12.92 7.64 -7.13
N LEU A 158 -11.76 7.18 -6.64
CA LEU A 158 -11.37 7.37 -5.25
C LEU A 158 -10.59 8.67 -5.00
N ARG A 159 -10.32 9.48 -6.03
CA ARG A 159 -9.80 10.83 -5.85
C ARG A 159 -10.87 11.71 -5.20
N LYS A 160 -10.50 12.56 -4.23
CA LYS A 160 -11.45 13.33 -3.42
C LYS A 160 -12.15 14.45 -4.18
N ASP A 161 -11.54 14.93 -5.26
CA ASP A 161 -12.07 15.92 -6.21
C ASP A 161 -12.79 15.27 -7.39
N TYR A 162 -12.93 13.93 -7.41
CA TYR A 162 -13.64 13.23 -8.47
C TYR A 162 -15.14 13.57 -8.43
N VAL A 163 -15.65 14.05 -9.56
CA VAL A 163 -17.08 14.30 -9.74
C VAL A 163 -17.69 13.07 -10.41
N PHE A 164 -18.56 12.37 -9.69
CA PHE A 164 -19.28 11.23 -10.25
C PHE A 164 -20.14 11.66 -11.44
N PRO A 165 -20.05 10.93 -12.57
CA PRO A 165 -20.92 11.21 -13.71
C PRO A 165 -22.37 10.98 -13.31
N THR A 166 -23.28 11.79 -13.85
CA THR A 166 -24.72 11.65 -13.58
C THR A 166 -25.32 10.45 -14.32
N GLU A 167 -24.74 10.09 -15.46
CA GLU A 167 -25.13 8.97 -16.31
C GLU A 167 -23.90 8.20 -16.82
N TYR A 168 -24.06 6.92 -17.05
CA TYR A 168 -23.08 6.04 -17.69
C TYR A 168 -23.82 5.13 -18.69
N GLU A 169 -23.50 5.21 -19.98
CA GLU A 169 -24.17 4.42 -21.03
C GLU A 169 -25.71 4.54 -20.99
N GLY A 170 -26.22 5.74 -20.73
CA GLY A 170 -27.67 6.02 -20.60
C GLY A 170 -28.31 5.48 -19.31
N ILE A 171 -27.53 4.89 -18.41
CA ILE A 171 -27.96 4.46 -17.08
C ILE A 171 -27.65 5.56 -16.07
N PRO A 172 -28.64 6.07 -15.31
CA PRO A 172 -28.37 7.02 -14.23
C PRO A 172 -27.41 6.40 -13.20
N ALA A 173 -26.26 7.04 -13.00
CA ALA A 173 -25.23 6.59 -12.06
C ALA A 173 -25.41 7.15 -10.64
N GLY A 174 -26.31 8.14 -10.48
CA GLY A 174 -26.79 8.62 -9.19
C GLY A 174 -28.16 8.05 -8.84
N THR A 175 -28.43 7.86 -7.55
CA THR A 175 -29.82 7.83 -7.07
C THR A 175 -30.42 9.21 -7.34
N ALA A 176 -31.43 9.29 -8.21
CA ALA A 176 -32.22 10.50 -8.38
C ALA A 176 -32.53 11.10 -7.01
N GLU A 177 -32.37 12.41 -6.87
CA GLU A 177 -32.73 13.11 -5.64
C GLU A 177 -34.15 12.70 -5.24
N VAL A 178 -34.29 11.93 -4.17
CA VAL A 178 -35.57 11.78 -3.49
C VAL A 178 -35.86 13.16 -2.94
N THR A 179 -36.62 13.94 -3.70
CA THR A 179 -37.11 15.25 -3.31
C THR A 179 -37.77 15.09 -1.93
N LYS A 180 -37.19 15.71 -0.91
CA LYS A 180 -37.78 15.75 0.43
C LYS A 180 -39.05 16.60 0.44
#